data_AF-K2G1P5-F1
#
_entry.id   AF-K2G1P5-F1
#
_cell.length_a   1.000
_cell.length_b   1.000
_cell.length_c   1.000
_cell.angle_alpha   90.00
_cell.angle_beta   90.00
_cell.angle_gamma   90.00
#
_symmetry.space_group_name_H-M   'P 1'
#
loop_
_entity.id
_entity.type
_entity.pdbx_description
1 polymer ?
#
loop_
_entity_poly.entity_id
_entity_poly.type
_entity_poly.pdbx_seq_one_letter_code
_entity_poly.pdbx_strand_id
1 'polypeptide(L)'
;MNLSEFTESRKYLFWYISDLNSLSKEAVLEWVIKNWDWSDLKQLLAILWKKDFLIAYDNIKSKKRININKIEVNFMDLFVKNA
;
A
#
# COMPACT_ATOMS: atom_id res chain seq x y z
N MET A 1 -9.68 6.79 10.87
CA MET A 1 -9.86 5.96 9.67
C MET A 1 -9.19 4.61 9.91
N ASN A 2 -9.86 3.51 9.61
CA ASN A 2 -9.28 2.17 9.56
C ASN A 2 -9.06 1.71 8.10
N LEU A 3 -8.48 0.53 7.88
CA LEU A 3 -8.16 0.06 6.53
C LEU A 3 -9.40 -0.17 5.65
N SER A 4 -10.50 -0.65 6.23
CA SER A 4 -11.77 -0.86 5.52
C SER A 4 -12.39 0.48 5.08
N GLU A 5 -12.41 1.47 5.98
CA GLU A 5 -12.84 2.84 5.65
C GLU A 5 -11.95 3.48 4.56
N PHE A 6 -10.64 3.17 4.59
CA PHE A 6 -9.69 3.64 3.58
C PHE A 6 -9.98 3.06 2.19
N THR A 7 -10.26 1.76 2.09
CA THR A 7 -10.57 1.11 0.80
C THR A 7 -11.96 1.49 0.30
N GLU A 8 -12.95 1.60 1.18
CA GLU A 8 -14.32 2.02 0.87
C GLU A 8 -14.39 3.45 0.33
N SER A 9 -13.65 4.39 0.93
CA SER A 9 -13.56 5.78 0.43
C SER A 9 -12.86 5.90 -0.93
N ARG A 10 -12.14 4.84 -1.34
CA ARG A 10 -11.37 4.77 -2.60
C ARG A 10 -11.82 3.61 -3.48
N LYS A 11 -13.11 3.29 -3.47
CA LYS A 11 -13.72 2.23 -4.29
C LYS A 11 -13.27 2.26 -5.76
N TYR A 12 -13.09 3.45 -6.32
CA TYR A 12 -12.63 3.62 -7.70
C TYR A 12 -11.24 3.04 -7.97
N LEU A 13 -10.35 2.95 -6.97
CA LEU A 13 -9.04 2.29 -7.10
C LEU A 13 -9.18 0.76 -7.18
N PHE A 14 -10.23 0.21 -6.58
CA PHE A 14 -10.45 -1.23 -6.45
C PHE A 14 -11.72 -1.70 -7.18
N TRP A 15 -12.12 -0.98 -8.23
CA TRP A 15 -13.42 -1.14 -8.90
C TRP A 15 -13.72 -2.57 -9.41
N TYR A 16 -12.67 -3.39 -9.62
CA TYR A 16 -12.75 -4.77 -10.09
C TYR A 16 -12.82 -5.82 -8.97
N ILE A 17 -12.77 -5.41 -7.71
CA ILE A 17 -12.79 -6.29 -6.54
C ILE A 17 -14.18 -6.29 -5.94
N SER A 18 -14.79 -7.48 -5.83
CA SER A 18 -16.14 -7.66 -5.33
C SER A 18 -16.28 -7.43 -3.82
N ASP A 19 -15.27 -7.82 -3.04
CA ASP A 19 -15.25 -7.64 -1.59
C ASP A 19 -13.98 -6.90 -1.16
N LEU A 20 -14.12 -5.61 -0.84
CA LEU A 20 -13.00 -4.75 -0.43
C LEU A 20 -12.51 -5.04 0.99
N ASN A 21 -13.33 -5.68 1.83
CA ASN A 21 -12.93 -6.05 3.19
C ASN A 21 -12.01 -7.27 3.20
N SER A 22 -11.97 -8.03 2.10
CA SER A 22 -11.06 -9.16 1.90
C SER A 22 -9.63 -8.76 1.55
N LEU A 23 -9.39 -7.47 1.26
CA LEU A 23 -8.08 -6.98 0.84
C LEU A 23 -7.05 -7.04 1.98
N SER A 24 -5.90 -7.67 1.71
CA SER A 24 -4.79 -7.65 2.64
C SER A 24 -4.12 -6.28 2.68
N LYS A 25 -3.43 -5.98 3.80
CA LYS A 25 -2.62 -4.77 3.96
C LYS A 25 -1.61 -4.60 2.81
N GLU A 26 -0.98 -5.69 2.39
CA GLU A 26 -0.03 -5.74 1.28
C GLU A 26 -0.69 -5.35 -0.04
N ALA A 27 -1.86 -5.91 -0.34
CA ALA A 27 -2.57 -5.61 -1.59
C ALA A 27 -2.96 -4.14 -1.68
N VAL A 28 -3.44 -3.56 -0.57
CA VAL A 28 -3.77 -2.12 -0.49
C VAL A 28 -2.51 -1.28 -0.65
N LEU A 29 -1.43 -1.61 0.08
CA LEU A 29 -0.16 -0.87 0.00
C LEU A 29 0.46 -0.93 -1.40
N GLU A 30 0.47 -2.10 -2.01
CA GLU A 30 0.98 -2.31 -3.37
C GLU A 30 0.22 -1.45 -4.39
N TRP A 31 -1.11 -1.37 -4.26
CA TRP A 31 -1.93 -0.49 -5.10
C TRP A 31 -1.65 0.99 -4.85
N VAL A 32 -1.53 1.42 -3.59
CA VAL A 32 -1.24 2.82 -3.24
C VAL A 32 0.13 3.24 -3.80
N ILE A 33 1.15 2.39 -3.66
CA ILE A 33 2.49 2.67 -4.21
C ILE A 33 2.41 2.78 -5.74
N LYS A 34 1.71 1.86 -6.41
CA LYS A 34 1.57 1.85 -7.87
C LYS A 34 0.92 3.12 -8.44
N ASN A 35 -0.08 3.67 -7.75
CA ASN A 35 -0.78 4.87 -8.23
C ASN A 35 -0.07 6.17 -7.81
N TRP A 36 0.98 6.07 -7.02
CA TRP A 36 1.85 7.20 -6.65
C TRP A 36 1.09 8.38 -6.02
N ASP A 37 0.05 8.11 -5.24
CA ASP A 37 -0.66 9.15 -4.50
C ASP A 37 -0.04 9.33 -3.11
N TRP A 38 0.60 10.48 -2.90
CA TRP A 38 1.27 10.82 -1.65
C TRP A 38 0.31 11.05 -0.48
N SER A 39 -0.90 11.56 -0.75
CA SER A 39 -1.93 11.72 0.27
C SER A 39 -2.40 10.36 0.77
N ASP A 40 -2.60 9.41 -0.15
CA ASP A 40 -3.01 8.04 0.17
C ASP A 40 -1.91 7.29 0.93
N LEU A 41 -0.65 7.45 0.53
CA LEU A 41 0.48 6.84 1.23
C LEU A 41 0.60 7.34 2.68
N LYS A 42 0.45 8.65 2.90
CA LYS A 42 0.45 9.24 4.25
C LYS A 42 -0.70 8.71 5.11
N GLN A 43 -1.90 8.63 4.54
CA GLN A 43 -3.06 8.10 5.25
C GLN A 43 -2.89 6.62 5.59
N LEU A 44 -2.37 5.83 4.65
CA LEU A 44 -2.10 4.41 4.88
C LEU A 44 -1.01 4.19 5.95
N LEU A 45 0.03 5.03 5.97
CA LEU A 45 1.05 5.01 7.02
C LEU A 45 0.46 5.31 8.40
N ALA A 46 -0.47 6.27 8.48
CA ALA A 46 -1.18 6.60 9.73
C ALA A 46 -2.07 5.44 10.21
N ILE A 47 -2.62 4.64 9.29
CA ILE A 47 -3.45 3.47 9.61
C ILE A 47 -2.60 2.27 10.03
N LEU A 48 -1.54 1.96 9.28
CA LEU A 48 -0.73 0.76 9.48
C LEU A 48 0.31 0.91 10.61
N TRP A 49 0.61 2.14 11.04
CA TRP A 49 1.76 2.44 11.90
C TRP A 49 3.08 1.99 11.26
N LYS A 50 4.21 2.54 11.72
CA LYS A 50 5.52 2.28 11.09
C LYS A 50 5.84 0.79 10.98
N LYS A 51 5.52 -0.01 12.01
CA LYS A 51 5.86 -1.44 12.05
C LYS A 51 5.10 -2.26 11.01
N ASP A 52 3.77 -2.19 10.96
CA ASP A 52 3.02 -3.03 10.01
C ASP A 52 3.24 -2.57 8.57
N PHE A 53 3.48 -1.26 8.37
CA PHE A 53 3.86 -0.74 7.07
C PHE A 53 5.14 -1.39 6.54
N LEU A 54 6.20 -1.45 7.37
CA LEU A 54 7.47 -2.08 6.99
C LEU A 54 7.31 -3.57 6.71
N ILE A 55 6.58 -4.28 7.57
CA ILE A 55 6.28 -5.71 7.39
C ILE A 55 5.54 -5.93 6.06
N ALA A 56 4.51 -5.13 5.78
CA ALA A 56 3.74 -5.24 4.55
C ALA A 56 4.62 -4.94 3.32
N TYR A 57 5.49 -3.93 3.39
CA TYR A 57 6.40 -3.59 2.29
C TYR A 57 7.43 -4.70 2.03
N ASP A 58 8.04 -5.26 3.07
CA ASP A 58 8.98 -6.38 2.96
C ASP A 58 8.29 -7.64 2.40
N ASN A 59 7.04 -7.90 2.84
CA ASN A 59 6.21 -8.98 2.31
C ASN A 59 5.90 -8.80 0.82
N ILE A 60 5.68 -7.57 0.34
CA ILE A 60 5.53 -7.31 -1.09
C ILE A 60 6.84 -7.60 -1.81
N LYS A 61 7.95 -7.02 -1.36
CA LYS A 61 9.26 -7.09 -2.02
C LYS A 61 9.82 -8.52 -2.12
N SER A 62 9.48 -9.37 -1.17
CA SER A 62 9.89 -10.79 -1.17
C SER A 62 9.13 -11.67 -2.18
N LYS A 63 8.01 -11.20 -2.74
CA LYS A 63 7.23 -11.97 -3.72
C LYS A 63 7.95 -12.07 -5.06
N LYS A 64 7.78 -13.22 -5.73
CA LYS A 64 8.31 -13.47 -7.09
C LYS A 64 7.73 -12.51 -8.15
N ARG A 65 6.49 -12.07 -7.96
CA ARG A 65 5.80 -11.10 -8.84
C ARG A 65 5.21 -10.01 -7.96
N ILE A 66 5.49 -8.77 -8.34
CA ILE A 66 4.95 -7.56 -7.73
C ILE A 66 4.39 -6.66 -8.83
N ASN A 67 3.36 -5.90 -8.49
CA ASN A 67 2.64 -4.94 -9.32
C ASN A 67 3.17 -3.52 -9.09
N ILE A 68 4.48 -3.41 -8.84
CA ILE A 68 5.20 -2.17 -8.57
C ILE A 68 6.44 -2.16 -9.48
N ASN A 69 6.73 -1.02 -10.11
CA ASN A 69 7.89 -0.86 -11.00
C ASN A 69 9.17 -0.49 -10.23
N LYS A 70 10.31 -0.51 -10.93
CA LYS A 70 11.62 -0.24 -10.31
C LYS A 70 11.75 1.18 -9.74
N ILE A 71 11.09 2.17 -10.34
CA ILE A 71 11.17 3.56 -9.88
C ILE A 71 10.46 3.70 -8.53
N GLU A 72 9.26 3.15 -8.43
CA GLU A 72 8.48 3.06 -7.20
C GLU A 72 9.25 2.33 -6.10
N VAL A 73 9.84 1.17 -6.40
CA VAL A 73 10.67 0.42 -5.43
C VAL A 73 11.86 1.27 -4.94
N ASN A 74 12.57 1.94 -5.84
CA ASN A 74 13.70 2.79 -5.46
C ASN A 74 13.27 3.94 -4.54
N PHE A 75 12.14 4.58 -4.84
CA PHE A 75 11.60 5.63 -3.99
C PHE A 75 11.21 5.09 -2.61
N MET A 76 10.50 3.97 -2.57
CA MET A 76 10.06 3.35 -1.32
C MET A 76 11.24 2.89 -0.46
N ASP A 77 12.30 2.35 -1.07
CA ASP A 77 13.54 1.99 -0.36
C ASP A 77 14.21 3.22 0.26
N LEU A 78 14.26 4.35 -0.45
CA LEU A 78 14.76 5.61 0.09
C LEU A 78 13.87 6.16 1.21
N PHE A 79 12.56 6.10 1.02
CA PHE A 79 11.58 6.55 2.01
C PHE A 79 11.72 5.76 3.32
N VAL A 80 11.69 4.42 3.24
CA VAL A 80 11.82 3.53 4.40
C VAL A 80 13.15 3.72 5.13
N LYS A 81 14.24 3.99 4.41
CA LYS A 81 15.55 4.25 5.01
C LYS A 81 15.60 5.54 5.84
N ASN A 82 14.79 6.55 5.50
CA ASN A 82 14.82 7.88 6.12
C ASN A 82 13.60 8.18 7.01
N ALA A 83 12.58 7.32 7.02
CA ALA A 83 11.39 7.41 7.86
C ALA A 83 11.64 6.82 9.26
#